data_AF-A0A538RKW6-F1
#
_entry.id   AF-A0A538RKW6-F1
#
_cell.length_a   1.000
_cell.length_b   1.000
_cell.length_c   1.000
_cell.angle_alpha   90.00
_cell.angle_beta   90.00
_cell.angle_gamma   90.00
#
_symmetry.space_group_name_H-M   'P 1'
#
loop_
_entity.id
_entity.type
_entity.pdbx_description
1 polymer ?
#
loop_
_entity_poly.entity_id
_entity_poly.type
_entity_poly.pdbx_seq_one_letter_code
_entity_poly.pdbx_strand_id
1 'polypeptide(L)' 'MRWLLVIILLIPSLAAAEEARPLAANPQVEARLKHLAVELRCLVCQNQTLADSNAPLAEDLRREVREMISS' A
#
# COMPACT_ATOMS: atom_id res chain seq x y z
N MET A 1 -36.91 -17.70 27.90
CA MET A 1 -35.97 -18.06 26.81
C MET A 1 -35.82 -16.98 25.72
N ARG A 2 -36.89 -16.49 25.07
CA ARG A 2 -36.79 -15.54 23.92
C ARG A 2 -36.10 -14.20 24.24
N TRP A 3 -36.21 -13.69 25.46
CA TRP A 3 -35.60 -12.41 25.86
C TRP A 3 -34.08 -12.49 26.07
N LEU A 4 -33.53 -13.66 26.38
CA LEU A 4 -32.08 -13.86 26.54
C LEU A 4 -31.32 -13.71 25.19
N LEU A 5 -31.96 -14.08 24.09
CA LEU A 5 -31.39 -13.95 22.74
C LEU A 5 -31.29 -12.48 22.28
N VAL A 6 -32.20 -11.61 22.76
CA VAL A 6 -32.20 -10.18 22.41
C VAL A 6 -31.06 -9.45 23.12
N ILE A 7 -30.76 -9.82 24.37
CA ILE A 7 -29.69 -9.20 25.17
C ILE A 7 -28.30 -9.52 24.60
N ILE A 8 -28.10 -10.72 24.06
CA ILE A 8 -26.84 -11.13 23.42
C ILE A 8 -26.54 -10.35 22.13
N LEU A 9 -27.57 -9.88 21.42
CA LEU A 9 -27.40 -9.16 20.14
C LEU A 9 -27.01 -7.67 20.32
N LEU A 10 -27.19 -7.13 21.53
CA LEU A 10 -26.95 -5.71 21.85
C LEU A 10 -25.55 -5.44 22.41
N ILE A 11 -24.68 -6.45 22.47
CA ILE A 11 -23.30 -6.29 22.94
C ILE A 11 -22.47 -5.68 21.81
N PRO A 12 -22.00 -4.42 21.94
CA PRO A 12 -21.15 -3.83 20.92
C PRO A 12 -19.79 -4.52 20.97
N SER A 13 -19.30 -4.99 19.83
CA SER A 13 -17.93 -5.49 19.71
C SER A 13 -16.98 -4.32 19.96
N LEU A 14 -16.26 -4.35 21.09
CA LEU A 14 -15.11 -3.48 21.36
C LEU A 14 -13.96 -3.89 20.41
N ALA A 15 -14.08 -3.52 19.14
CA ALA A 15 -12.97 -3.59 18.20
C ALA A 15 -12.20 -2.28 18.32
N ALA A 16 -11.00 -2.34 18.89
CA ALA A 16 -10.05 -1.24 18.81
C ALA A 16 -9.70 -1.06 17.33
N ALA A 17 -10.07 0.08 16.75
CA ALA A 17 -9.63 0.46 15.42
C ALA A 17 -8.15 0.83 15.51
N GLU A 18 -7.26 -0.12 15.21
CA GLU A 18 -5.85 0.19 15.05
C GLU A 18 -5.68 0.97 13.74
N GLU A 19 -5.30 2.24 13.86
CA GLU A 19 -4.99 3.07 12.70
C GLU A 19 -3.86 2.41 11.91
N ALA A 20 -4.08 2.22 10.61
CA ALA A 20 -3.09 1.63 9.72
C ALA A 20 -1.83 2.49 9.75
N ARG A 21 -0.80 2.00 10.45
CA ARG A 21 0.47 2.69 10.58
C ARG A 21 1.04 2.90 9.16
N PRO A 22 1.53 4.10 8.83
CA PRO A 22 2.12 4.33 7.52
C PRO A 22 3.32 3.37 7.36
N LEU A 23 3.24 2.50 6.37
CA LEU A 23 4.31 1.56 6.00
C LEU A 23 5.58 2.29 5.50
N ALA A 24 5.44 3.56 5.17
CA ALA A 24 6.47 4.40 4.58
C ALA A 24 7.36 5.05 5.65
N ALA A 25 8.66 4.76 5.61
CA ALA A 25 9.65 5.45 6.47
C ALA A 25 9.66 6.98 6.25
N ASN A 26 9.32 7.45 5.05
CA ASN A 26 9.16 8.86 4.73
C ASN A 26 7.99 9.06 3.74
N PRO A 27 6.89 9.74 4.15
CA PRO A 27 5.71 9.93 3.31
C PRO A 27 5.99 10.80 2.07
N GLN A 28 6.99 11.70 2.11
CA GLN A 28 7.36 12.52 0.95
C GLN A 28 8.08 11.69 -0.11
N VAL A 29 8.97 10.79 0.31
CA VAL A 29 9.67 9.86 -0.59
C VAL A 29 8.67 8.94 -1.29
N GLU A 30 7.71 8.38 -0.56
CA GLU A 30 6.69 7.52 -1.17
C GLU A 30 5.73 8.27 -2.09
N ALA A 31 5.36 9.52 -1.77
CA ALA A 31 4.56 10.34 -2.68
C ALA A 31 5.30 10.61 -4.00
N ARG A 32 6.61 10.91 -3.92
CA ARG A 32 7.46 11.12 -5.09
C ARG A 32 7.67 9.83 -5.88
N LEU A 33 7.93 8.71 -5.20
CA LEU A 33 8.05 7.39 -5.84
C LEU A 33 6.77 7.03 -6.59
N LYS A 34 5.59 7.24 -5.98
CA LYS A 34 4.31 6.98 -6.63
C LYS A 34 4.15 7.78 -7.92
N HIS A 35 4.52 9.07 -7.91
CA HIS A 35 4.49 9.91 -9.10
C HIS A 35 5.44 9.39 -10.19
N LEU A 36 6.70 9.11 -9.82
CA LEU A 36 7.70 8.59 -10.76
C LEU A 36 7.30 7.23 -11.32
N ALA A 37 6.67 6.37 -10.53
CA ALA A 37 6.27 5.04 -10.95
C ALA A 37 5.22 5.05 -12.07
N VAL A 38 4.37 6.09 -12.15
CA VAL A 38 3.40 6.24 -13.26
C VAL A 38 4.04 6.79 -14.53
N GLU A 39 5.15 7.52 -14.42
CA GLU A 39 5.86 8.11 -15.56
C GLU A 39 6.88 7.17 -16.18
N LEU A 40 7.62 6.44 -15.34
CA LEU A 40 8.66 5.50 -15.76
C LEU A 40 8.04 4.23 -16.31
N ARG A 41 8.53 3.76 -17.45
CA ARG A 41 8.06 2.54 -18.13
C ARG A 41 9.13 1.46 -18.16
N CYS A 42 8.74 0.22 -17.89
CA CYS A 42 9.60 -0.94 -18.06
C CYS A 42 9.49 -1.48 -19.50
N LEU A 43 10.46 -1.14 -20.36
CA LEU A 43 10.47 -1.53 -21.78
C LEU A 43 10.43 -3.05 -22.00
N VAL A 44 10.98 -3.83 -21.07
CA VAL A 44 10.98 -5.31 -21.14
C VAL A 44 9.72 -5.94 -20.52
N CYS A 45 8.96 -5.20 -19.71
CA CYS A 45 7.75 -5.66 -19.04
C CYS A 45 6.49 -5.28 -19.85
N GLN A 46 6.47 -5.61 -21.14
CA GLN A 46 5.39 -5.21 -22.05
C GLN A 46 5.20 -3.68 -22.15
N ASN A 47 6.26 -2.90 -21.89
CA ASN A 47 6.23 -1.45 -21.88
C ASN A 47 5.15 -0.85 -20.96
N GLN A 48 4.86 -1.49 -19.83
CA GLN A 48 3.95 -0.98 -18.80
C GLN A 48 4.67 0.06 -17.92
N THR A 49 3.90 0.87 -17.18
CA THR A 49 4.49 1.75 -16.16
C THR A 49 5.08 0.92 -15.03
N LEU A 50 6.01 1.48 -14.25
CA LEU A 50 6.51 0.80 -13.04
C LEU A 50 5.42 0.65 -11.97
N ALA A 51 4.40 1.51 -12.01
CA ALA A 51 3.22 1.41 -11.14
C ALA A 51 2.32 0.22 -11.51
N ASP A 52 2.19 -0.09 -12.80
CA ASP A 52 1.28 -1.14 -13.30
C ASP A 52 1.95 -2.52 -13.43
N SER A 53 3.27 -2.55 -13.63
CA SER A 53 4.00 -3.80 -13.87
C SER A 53 4.27 -4.57 -12.58
N ASN A 54 3.76 -5.80 -12.51
CA ASN A 54 4.04 -6.76 -11.42
C ASN A 54 5.26 -7.65 -11.69
N ALA A 55 6.05 -7.39 -12.73
CA ALA A 55 7.25 -8.16 -13.03
C ALA A 55 8.34 -7.97 -11.95
N PRO A 56 9.17 -8.99 -11.64
CA PRO A 56 10.24 -8.86 -10.65
C PRO A 56 11.18 -7.67 -10.90
N LEU A 57 11.53 -7.43 -12.17
CA LEU A 57 12.36 -6.28 -12.55
C LEU A 57 11.71 -4.94 -12.21
N ALA A 58 10.38 -4.80 -12.33
CA ALA A 58 9.71 -3.55 -11.99
C ALA A 58 9.73 -3.29 -10.49
N GLU A 59 9.70 -4.34 -9.65
CA GLU A 59 9.91 -4.21 -8.20
C GLU A 59 11.34 -3.75 -7.90
N ASP A 60 12.33 -4.36 -8.55
CA ASP A 60 13.74 -3.97 -8.39
C ASP A 60 13.97 -2.51 -8.79
N LEU A 61 13.40 -2.08 -9.92
CA LEU A 61 13.45 -0.68 -10.36
C LEU A 61 12.73 0.27 -9.40
N ARG A 62 11.58 -0.11 -8.83
CA ARG A 62 10.90 0.71 -7.81
C ARG A 62 11.75 0.88 -6.55
N ARG A 63 12.51 -0.16 -6.16
CA ARG A 63 13.46 -0.10 -5.04
C ARG A 63 14.66 0.80 -5.36
N GLU A 64 15.27 0.65 -6.52
CA GLU A 64 16.39 1.51 -6.96
C GLU A 64 15.98 2.99 -7.02
N VAL A 65 14.82 3.29 -7.61
CA VAL A 65 14.30 4.66 -7.67
C VAL A 65 14.05 5.22 -6.28
N ARG A 66 13.51 4.40 -5.35
CA ARG A 66 13.32 4.81 -3.96
C ARG A 66 14.65 5.18 -3.30
N GLU A 67 15.69 4.38 -3.51
CA GLU A 67 17.03 4.64 -2.97
C GLU A 67 17.59 5.95 -3.55
N MET A 68 17.48 6.17 -4.86
CA MET A 68 17.95 7.39 -5.54
C MET A 68 17.27 8.68 -5.07
N ILE A 69 16.00 8.63 -4.65
CA ILE A 69 15.26 9.82 -4.18
C ILE A 69 15.23 9.93 -2.64
N SER A 70 15.86 8.98 -1.95
CA SER A 70 16.03 9.00 -0.49
C SER A 70 17.29 9.75 -0.04
N SER A 71 18.18 10.07 -0.99
CA SER A 71 19.34 10.94 -0.83
C SER A 71 19.00 12.41 -1.08
#